data_AF-A0A3A0E5F1-F1
#
_entry.id   AF-A0A3A0E5F1-F1
#
_cell.length_a   1.000
_cell.length_b   1.000
_cell.length_c   1.000
_cell.angle_alpha   90.00
_cell.angle_beta   90.00
_cell.angle_gamma   90.00
#
_symmetry.space_group_name_H-M   'P 1'
#
loop_
_entity.id
_entity.type
_entity.pdbx_description
1 polymer ?
#
loop_
_entity_poly.entity_id
_entity_poly.type
_entity_poly.pdbx_seq_one_letter_code
_entity_poly.pdbx_strand_id
1 'polypeptide(L)'
;MSPSKRISRRLPRGVSLLEILVAIFILSVGLLGVAALIPVGNSEVVKTQIAHRSAETGLRAFREMKLRGYLNPQNWLSGGQAVVNPDTGVMRPEFAGKTFVIDPLTVASGSGQAIQDLEVKTLSVRSAMATESNKTAPQMPSPVAERVFIGQDNLHFFRPREQTLPPRAFEVGASGPRRLTNPFYSWMAMLSPMQVMPNGTLAPEFKLDTYLMSVIVFYRDLPGEEPRRSIKMSADSLGGNEFRLTMPQGAPEDAKKFLRPRRWILLTDETRLFRWYRLGTVEGSVAEDRNDRVVSLLGPDWDSQSSGSKPQAIVFESVVAVIEKMVQLEGQTMWAPGASPTAGKK
;
A
#
# COMPACT_ATOMS: atom_id res chain seq x y z
N MET A 1 14.96 -69.09 -54.94
CA MET A 1 16.22 -68.86 -54.20
C MET A 1 16.11 -67.53 -53.48
N SER A 2 16.09 -67.52 -52.14
CA SER A 2 15.93 -66.30 -51.33
C SER A 2 17.24 -66.04 -50.57
N PRO A 3 17.87 -64.85 -50.68
CA PRO A 3 19.14 -64.59 -50.03
C PRO A 3 18.95 -64.34 -48.53
N SER A 4 19.59 -65.20 -47.73
CA SER A 4 19.68 -65.11 -46.26
C SER A 4 20.42 -63.84 -45.83
N LYS A 5 19.70 -62.89 -45.22
CA LYS A 5 20.22 -61.63 -44.67
C LYS A 5 21.10 -61.90 -43.44
N ARG A 6 22.43 -61.92 -43.60
CA ARG A 6 23.38 -62.02 -42.47
C ARG A 6 23.38 -60.72 -41.67
N ILE A 7 22.85 -60.77 -40.46
CA ILE A 7 22.91 -59.66 -39.50
C ILE A 7 24.33 -59.61 -38.93
N SER A 8 25.14 -58.66 -39.42
CA SER A 8 26.46 -58.36 -38.85
C SER A 8 26.28 -57.78 -37.44
N ARG A 9 26.65 -58.56 -36.42
CA ARG A 9 26.71 -58.07 -35.04
C ARG A 9 27.92 -57.15 -34.91
N ARG A 10 27.67 -55.84 -34.86
CA ARG A 10 28.71 -54.87 -34.50
C ARG A 10 29.14 -55.15 -33.06
N LEU A 11 30.42 -55.47 -32.87
CA LEU A 11 31.01 -55.55 -31.54
C LEU A 11 30.94 -54.15 -30.90
N PRO A 12 30.55 -54.03 -29.63
CA PRO A 12 30.49 -52.75 -28.95
C PRO A 12 31.89 -52.12 -28.92
N ARG A 13 32.01 -50.92 -29.47
CA ARG A 13 33.23 -50.11 -29.34
C ARG A 13 33.33 -49.67 -27.88
N GLY A 14 34.49 -49.82 -27.26
CA GLY A 14 34.73 -49.35 -25.89
C GLY A 14 34.51 -47.84 -25.79
N VAL A 15 33.84 -47.41 -24.73
CA VAL A 15 33.63 -45.97 -24.41
C VAL A 15 35.01 -45.35 -24.19
N SER A 16 35.31 -44.24 -24.87
CA SER A 16 36.61 -43.59 -24.71
C SER A 16 36.69 -42.82 -23.39
N LEU A 17 37.86 -42.77 -22.77
CA LEU A 17 38.09 -41.98 -21.55
C LEU A 17 37.76 -40.49 -21.76
N LEU A 18 38.00 -39.97 -22.97
CA LEU A 18 37.64 -38.61 -23.36
C LEU A 18 36.12 -38.40 -23.32
N GLU A 19 35.34 -39.35 -23.81
CA GLU A 19 33.87 -39.30 -23.80
C GLU A 19 33.31 -39.23 -22.36
N ILE A 20 33.91 -39.99 -21.43
CA ILE A 20 33.56 -39.95 -20.00
C ILE A 20 33.91 -38.59 -19.40
N LEU A 21 35.09 -38.05 -19.69
CA LEU A 21 35.50 -36.73 -19.17
C LEU A 21 34.60 -35.61 -19.70
N VAL A 22 34.25 -35.64 -20.98
CA VAL A 22 33.31 -34.68 -21.58
C VAL A 22 31.92 -34.84 -20.96
N ALA A 23 31.45 -36.06 -20.72
CA ALA A 23 30.17 -36.31 -20.06
C ALA A 23 30.16 -35.76 -18.62
N ILE A 24 31.20 -36.02 -17.82
CA ILE A 24 31.31 -35.50 -16.45
C ILE A 24 31.41 -33.97 -16.46
N PHE A 25 32.15 -33.38 -17.40
CA PHE A 25 32.25 -31.94 -17.54
C PHE A 25 30.89 -31.30 -17.85
N ILE A 26 30.18 -31.80 -18.86
CA ILE A 26 28.84 -31.30 -19.23
C ILE A 26 27.85 -31.49 -18.07
N LEU A 27 27.89 -32.64 -17.39
CA LEU A 27 27.04 -32.91 -16.23
C LEU A 27 27.34 -31.93 -15.08
N SER A 28 28.62 -31.64 -14.83
CA SER A 28 29.04 -30.70 -13.78
C SER A 28 28.60 -29.27 -14.08
N VAL A 29 28.78 -28.81 -15.33
CA VAL A 29 28.33 -27.48 -15.77
C VAL A 29 26.80 -27.38 -15.74
N GLY A 30 26.09 -28.43 -16.15
CA GLY A 30 24.63 -28.50 -16.11
C GLY A 30 24.09 -28.44 -14.68
N LEU A 31 24.68 -29.22 -13.76
CA LEU A 31 24.29 -29.21 -12.34
C LEU A 31 24.56 -27.85 -11.68
N LEU A 32 25.69 -27.21 -12.01
CA LEU A 32 26.02 -25.88 -11.51
C LEU A 32 25.03 -24.81 -12.01
N GLY A 33 24.61 -24.90 -13.28
CA GLY A 33 23.59 -24.02 -13.85
C GLY A 33 22.23 -24.14 -13.14
N VAL A 34 21.78 -25.37 -12.86
CA VAL A 34 20.54 -25.61 -12.10
C VAL A 34 20.66 -25.09 -10.67
N ALA A 35 21.79 -25.35 -10.01
CA ALA A 35 22.03 -24.86 -8.64
C ALA A 35 21.98 -23.33 -8.55
N ALA A 36 22.50 -22.62 -9.57
CA ALA A 36 22.46 -21.16 -9.63
C ALA A 36 21.04 -20.58 -9.84
N LEU A 37 20.13 -21.32 -10.47
CA LEU A 37 18.75 -20.88 -10.71
C LEU A 37 17.84 -21.00 -9.48
N ILE A 38 18.15 -21.89 -8.52
CA ILE A 38 17.31 -22.11 -7.34
C ILE A 38 17.12 -20.84 -6.49
N PRO A 39 18.17 -20.08 -6.11
CA PRO A 39 17.98 -18.85 -5.34
C PRO A 39 17.19 -17.78 -6.10
N VAL A 40 17.41 -17.65 -7.41
CA VAL A 40 16.70 -16.68 -8.26
C VAL A 40 15.21 -17.03 -8.31
N GLY A 41 14.88 -18.29 -8.58
CA GLY A 41 13.51 -18.80 -8.59
C GLY A 41 12.81 -18.56 -7.26
N ASN A 42 13.47 -18.86 -6.14
CA ASN A 42 12.92 -18.61 -4.80
C ASN A 42 12.65 -17.12 -4.57
N SER A 43 13.55 -16.23 -5.00
CA SER A 43 13.36 -14.79 -4.84
C SER A 43 12.18 -14.26 -5.65
N GLU A 44 11.97 -14.75 -6.88
CA GLU A 44 10.85 -14.36 -7.74
C GLU A 44 9.51 -14.93 -7.26
N VAL A 45 9.51 -16.16 -6.73
CA VAL A 45 8.32 -16.74 -6.08
C VAL A 45 7.91 -15.91 -4.87
N VAL A 46 8.85 -15.48 -4.02
CA VAL A 46 8.54 -14.63 -2.86
C VAL A 46 7.99 -13.28 -3.30
N LYS A 47 8.58 -12.63 -4.32
CA LYS A 47 8.05 -11.36 -4.86
C LYS A 47 6.63 -11.51 -5.41
N THR A 48 6.38 -12.59 -6.15
CA THR A 48 5.06 -12.92 -6.70
C THR A 48 4.04 -13.14 -5.59
N GLN A 49 4.40 -13.89 -4.54
CA GLN A 49 3.53 -14.09 -3.38
C GLN A 49 3.21 -12.78 -2.66
N ILE A 50 4.21 -11.90 -2.48
CA ILE A 50 3.99 -10.59 -1.87
C ILE A 50 3.03 -9.75 -2.69
N ALA A 51 3.23 -9.69 -4.02
CA ALA A 51 2.38 -8.93 -4.94
C ALA A 51 0.94 -9.46 -4.99
N HIS A 52 0.76 -10.78 -4.99
CA HIS A 52 -0.57 -11.39 -5.00
C HIS A 52 -1.32 -11.11 -3.70
N ARG A 53 -0.67 -11.35 -2.55
CA ARG A 53 -1.28 -11.13 -1.23
C ARG A 53 -1.59 -9.66 -0.95
N SER A 54 -0.73 -8.74 -1.40
CA SER A 54 -0.99 -7.31 -1.22
C SER A 54 -2.18 -6.87 -2.07
N ALA A 55 -2.33 -7.40 -3.30
CA ALA A 55 -3.50 -7.16 -4.14
C ALA A 55 -4.79 -7.68 -3.49
N GLU A 56 -4.80 -8.92 -3.00
CA GLU A 56 -5.94 -9.51 -2.30
C GLU A 56 -6.31 -8.71 -1.04
N THR A 57 -5.31 -8.33 -0.24
CA THR A 57 -5.48 -7.53 0.98
C THR A 57 -6.12 -6.19 0.65
N GLY A 58 -5.62 -5.49 -0.38
CA GLY A 58 -6.18 -4.20 -0.80
C GLY A 58 -7.61 -4.31 -1.32
N LEU A 59 -7.92 -5.34 -2.12
CA LEU A 59 -9.30 -5.58 -2.61
C LEU A 59 -10.26 -5.90 -1.46
N ARG A 60 -9.82 -6.69 -0.48
CA ARG A 60 -10.59 -6.97 0.73
C ARG A 60 -10.82 -5.70 1.54
N ALA A 61 -9.77 -4.88 1.73
CA ALA A 61 -9.86 -3.60 2.42
C ALA A 61 -10.89 -2.67 1.77
N PHE A 62 -10.94 -2.55 0.44
CA PHE A 62 -12.01 -1.81 -0.26
C PHE A 62 -13.42 -2.29 0.13
N ARG A 63 -13.61 -3.60 0.23
CA ARG A 63 -14.89 -4.18 0.63
C ARG A 63 -15.21 -3.86 2.09
N GLU A 64 -14.23 -3.96 2.99
CA GLU A 64 -14.39 -3.63 4.41
C GLU A 64 -14.76 -2.15 4.59
N MET A 65 -14.10 -1.23 3.84
CA MET A 65 -14.41 0.21 3.86
C MET A 65 -15.89 0.49 3.58
N LYS A 66 -16.46 -0.20 2.58
CA LYS A 66 -17.88 -0.05 2.20
C LYS A 66 -18.81 -0.77 3.17
N LEU A 67 -18.52 -2.03 3.51
CA LEU A 67 -19.40 -2.84 4.37
C LEU A 67 -19.54 -2.27 5.77
N ARG A 68 -18.51 -1.59 6.28
CA ARG A 68 -18.51 -0.99 7.63
C ARG A 68 -18.96 0.46 7.65
N GLY A 69 -19.34 1.03 6.50
CA GLY A 69 -19.72 2.43 6.39
C GLY A 69 -18.60 3.40 6.74
N TYR A 70 -17.34 3.02 6.47
CA TYR A 70 -16.18 3.90 6.67
C TYR A 70 -16.15 5.02 5.63
N LEU A 71 -16.96 4.94 4.58
CA LEU A 71 -17.18 6.00 3.61
C LEU A 71 -18.28 6.99 4.02
N ASN A 72 -18.97 6.78 5.15
CA ASN A 72 -19.93 7.72 5.69
C ASN A 72 -19.24 8.76 6.58
N PRO A 73 -19.22 10.05 6.20
CA PRO A 73 -18.56 11.09 6.99
C PRO A 73 -19.14 11.31 8.38
N GLN A 74 -20.39 10.90 8.64
CA GLN A 74 -21.00 10.94 9.97
C GLN A 74 -20.26 10.04 10.98
N ASN A 75 -19.58 9.00 10.47
CA ASN A 75 -18.80 8.07 11.29
C ASN A 75 -17.37 8.56 11.55
N TRP A 76 -16.96 9.70 11.01
CA TRP A 76 -15.59 10.18 11.11
C TRP A 76 -15.38 11.06 12.33
N LEU A 77 -14.25 10.84 13.00
CA LEU A 77 -13.76 11.65 14.10
C LEU A 77 -12.39 12.24 13.77
N SER A 78 -12.19 13.50 14.15
CA SER A 78 -10.91 14.19 14.13
C SER A 78 -10.67 14.80 15.50
N GLY A 79 -9.59 14.40 16.19
CA GLY A 79 -9.33 14.85 17.56
C GLY A 79 -10.48 14.55 18.54
N GLY A 80 -11.18 13.43 18.33
CA GLY A 80 -12.36 13.04 19.11
C GLY A 80 -13.66 13.78 18.78
N GLN A 81 -13.63 14.79 17.90
CA GLN A 81 -14.80 15.54 17.45
C GLN A 81 -15.37 14.98 16.14
N ALA A 82 -16.69 15.01 15.99
CA ALA A 82 -17.34 14.65 14.73
C ALA A 82 -16.90 15.59 13.59
N VAL A 83 -16.60 15.01 12.43
CA VAL A 83 -16.29 15.76 11.21
C VAL A 83 -17.54 16.39 10.59
N VAL A 84 -18.67 15.70 10.72
CA VAL A 84 -19.99 16.19 10.33
C VAL A 84 -20.71 16.72 11.56
N ASN A 85 -21.34 17.89 11.43
CA ASN A 85 -22.20 18.42 12.47
C ASN A 85 -23.46 17.53 12.58
N PRO A 86 -23.73 16.91 13.73
CA PRO A 86 -24.88 16.00 13.88
C PRO A 86 -26.23 16.69 13.70
N ASP A 87 -26.32 18.00 13.99
CA ASP A 87 -27.58 18.75 13.94
C ASP A 87 -27.93 19.14 12.50
N THR A 88 -26.92 19.44 11.67
CA THR A 88 -27.12 19.91 10.29
C THR A 88 -26.83 18.84 9.25
N GLY A 89 -26.13 17.76 9.60
CA GLY A 89 -25.61 16.79 8.64
C GLY A 89 -24.53 17.35 7.70
N VAL A 90 -24.10 18.59 7.91
CA VAL A 90 -23.11 19.27 7.06
C VAL A 90 -21.70 19.00 7.57
N MET A 91 -20.80 18.61 6.66
CA MET A 91 -19.37 18.48 6.93
C MET A 91 -18.80 19.85 7.32
N ARG A 92 -18.01 19.91 8.41
CA ARG A 92 -17.45 21.20 8.83
C ARG A 92 -16.50 21.75 7.75
N PRO A 93 -16.51 23.08 7.47
CA PRO A 93 -15.77 23.66 6.33
C PRO A 93 -14.28 23.34 6.28
N GLU A 94 -13.64 23.18 7.44
CA GLU A 94 -12.22 22.84 7.55
C GLU A 94 -11.87 21.42 7.09
N PHE A 95 -12.86 20.56 6.85
CA PHE A 95 -12.67 19.22 6.28
C PHE A 95 -13.11 19.16 4.82
N ALA A 96 -14.05 20.00 4.39
CA ALA A 96 -14.52 20.01 3.01
C ALA A 96 -13.35 20.21 2.03
N GLY A 97 -13.24 19.34 1.03
CA GLY A 97 -12.20 19.44 0.01
C GLY A 97 -10.79 19.11 0.49
N LYS A 98 -10.62 18.54 1.68
CA LYS A 98 -9.32 18.09 2.18
C LYS A 98 -9.12 16.60 1.95
N THR A 99 -7.86 16.22 1.89
CA THR A 99 -7.47 14.81 1.90
C THR A 99 -7.58 14.27 3.33
N PHE A 100 -8.08 13.05 3.44
CA PHE A 100 -8.18 12.34 4.71
C PHE A 100 -7.41 11.02 4.68
N VAL A 101 -6.93 10.61 5.85
CA VAL A 101 -6.39 9.26 6.03
C VAL A 101 -7.17 8.57 7.13
N ILE A 102 -7.72 7.41 6.81
CA ILE A 102 -8.38 6.50 7.75
C ILE A 102 -7.34 5.47 8.17
N ASP A 103 -6.78 5.70 9.35
CA ASP A 103 -5.70 4.89 9.92
C ASP A 103 -5.91 4.70 11.44
N PRO A 104 -6.71 3.72 11.85
CA PRO A 104 -6.94 3.43 13.25
C PRO A 104 -5.82 2.62 13.90
N LEU A 105 -4.88 2.09 13.10
CA LEU A 105 -3.65 1.48 13.62
C LEU A 105 -2.58 2.53 13.93
N THR A 106 -2.83 3.79 13.59
CA THR A 106 -1.92 4.90 13.83
C THR A 106 -0.54 4.70 13.17
N VAL A 107 -0.50 3.90 12.09
CA VAL A 107 0.69 3.67 11.25
C VAL A 107 1.21 5.01 10.70
N ALA A 108 0.30 5.87 10.30
CA ALA A 108 0.56 7.21 9.80
C ALA A 108 1.04 8.18 10.90
N SER A 109 0.62 7.99 12.17
CA SER A 109 1.14 8.85 13.25
C SER A 109 2.51 8.41 13.74
N GLY A 110 2.83 7.12 13.59
CA GLY A 110 4.11 6.56 13.99
C GLY A 110 5.26 6.98 13.08
N SER A 111 5.01 7.29 11.79
CA SER A 111 6.00 7.43 10.69
C SER A 111 7.02 8.57 10.84
N GLY A 112 7.31 9.02 12.07
CA GLY A 112 8.08 10.22 12.35
C GLY A 112 7.29 11.48 12.01
N GLN A 113 7.87 12.65 12.32
CA GLN A 113 7.28 13.97 12.03
C GLN A 113 6.80 14.12 10.58
N ALA A 114 7.33 13.34 9.64
CA ALA A 114 7.06 13.47 8.21
C ALA A 114 5.58 13.44 7.80
N ILE A 115 4.70 12.61 8.39
CA ILE A 115 3.25 12.68 8.09
C ILE A 115 2.53 13.71 8.96
N GLN A 116 2.96 13.91 10.20
CA GLN A 116 2.38 14.94 11.08
C GLN A 116 2.59 16.35 10.50
N ASP A 117 3.74 16.58 9.88
CA ASP A 117 4.12 17.81 9.17
C ASP A 117 3.32 18.03 7.88
N LEU A 118 2.64 17.01 7.36
CA LEU A 118 1.80 17.15 6.17
C LEU A 118 0.42 17.71 6.48
N GLU A 119 0.11 17.95 7.75
CA GLU A 119 -1.21 18.37 8.23
C GLU A 119 -2.34 17.51 7.64
N VAL A 120 -2.02 16.24 7.36
CA VAL A 120 -3.01 15.25 6.94
C VAL A 120 -3.89 15.01 8.14
N LYS A 121 -5.18 15.31 7.98
CA LYS A 121 -6.15 15.04 9.03
C LYS A 121 -6.34 13.54 9.12
N THR A 122 -5.72 12.95 10.14
CA THR A 122 -5.91 11.54 10.48
C THR A 122 -7.29 11.39 11.08
N LEU A 123 -8.14 10.65 10.38
CA LEU A 123 -9.49 10.32 10.82
C LEU A 123 -9.46 9.02 11.60
N SER A 124 -10.00 9.06 12.80
CA SER A 124 -10.41 7.85 13.51
C SER A 124 -11.86 7.56 13.14
N VAL A 125 -12.19 6.29 12.90
CA VAL A 125 -13.58 5.91 12.67
C VAL A 125 -14.26 5.63 14.01
N ARG A 126 -15.50 6.11 14.17
CA ARG A 126 -16.36 5.74 15.30
C ARG A 126 -16.53 4.23 15.36
N SER A 127 -16.46 3.67 16.56
CA SER A 127 -16.90 2.29 16.76
C SER A 127 -18.39 2.19 16.44
N ALA A 128 -18.79 1.22 15.62
CA ALA A 128 -20.19 0.94 15.29
C ALA A 128 -21.06 0.61 16.53
N MET A 129 -20.46 0.40 17.71
CA MET A 129 -21.17 0.19 18.97
C MET A 129 -21.43 1.48 19.77
N ALA A 130 -20.99 2.66 19.31
CA ALA A 130 -21.25 3.91 20.00
C ALA A 130 -22.67 4.41 19.69
N THR A 131 -23.57 4.34 20.68
CA THR A 131 -24.91 4.92 20.62
C THR A 131 -24.85 6.45 20.46
N GLU A 132 -25.77 7.01 19.65
CA GLU A 132 -25.75 8.39 19.12
C GLU A 132 -25.70 9.53 20.15
N SER A 133 -25.94 9.27 21.44
CA SER A 133 -26.13 10.34 22.42
C SER A 133 -24.84 10.98 22.98
N ASN A 134 -23.64 10.49 22.64
CA ASN A 134 -22.41 10.98 23.23
C ASN A 134 -21.59 11.85 22.26
N LYS A 135 -21.44 13.14 22.59
CA LYS A 135 -20.67 14.13 21.81
C LYS A 135 -19.18 13.76 21.67
N THR A 136 -18.69 12.86 22.52
CA THR A 136 -17.37 12.23 22.45
C THR A 136 -17.53 10.74 22.18
N ALA A 137 -17.68 10.37 20.90
CA ALA A 137 -17.70 8.95 20.55
C ALA A 137 -16.29 8.35 20.77
N PRO A 138 -16.18 7.17 21.40
CA PRO A 138 -14.90 6.53 21.59
C PRO A 138 -14.28 6.20 20.22
N GLN A 139 -12.99 6.52 20.09
CA GLN A 139 -12.18 6.05 18.96
C GLN A 139 -12.23 4.51 18.91
N MET A 140 -12.08 3.95 17.71
CA MET A 140 -11.97 2.51 17.53
C MET A 140 -10.90 1.94 18.47
N PRO A 141 -11.24 0.98 19.36
CA PRO A 141 -10.24 0.37 20.24
C PRO A 141 -9.15 -0.34 19.42
N SER A 142 -7.90 -0.24 19.85
CA SER A 142 -6.75 -0.85 19.15
C SER A 142 -6.96 -2.35 18.81
N PRO A 143 -7.49 -3.21 19.70
CA PRO A 143 -7.73 -4.62 19.35
C PRO A 143 -8.75 -4.82 18.22
N VAL A 144 -9.70 -3.90 18.07
CA VAL A 144 -10.67 -3.91 16.97
C VAL A 144 -10.01 -3.42 15.69
N ALA A 145 -9.19 -2.37 15.77
CA ALA A 145 -8.41 -1.87 14.64
C ALA A 145 -7.48 -2.94 14.08
N GLU A 146 -6.71 -3.63 14.94
CA GLU A 146 -5.86 -4.77 14.56
C GLU A 146 -6.63 -5.87 13.86
N ARG A 147 -7.86 -6.15 14.29
CA ARG A 147 -8.68 -7.20 13.66
C ARG A 147 -9.10 -6.85 12.23
N VAL A 148 -9.33 -5.56 11.95
CA VAL A 148 -9.89 -5.09 10.68
C VAL A 148 -8.80 -4.65 9.70
N PHE A 149 -7.77 -3.95 10.18
CA PHE A 149 -6.74 -3.31 9.37
C PHE A 149 -5.47 -4.15 9.21
N ILE A 150 -5.41 -5.33 9.83
CA ILE A 150 -4.37 -6.33 9.59
C ILE A 150 -4.97 -7.47 8.77
N GLY A 151 -4.28 -7.86 7.69
CA GLY A 151 -4.65 -8.98 6.83
C GLY A 151 -4.62 -10.29 7.61
N GLN A 152 -5.79 -10.88 7.87
CA GLN A 152 -5.93 -12.12 8.63
C GLN A 152 -5.85 -13.40 7.77
N ASP A 153 -5.64 -13.29 6.47
CA ASP A 153 -5.85 -14.42 5.55
C ASP A 153 -4.77 -15.50 5.60
N ASN A 154 -3.58 -15.19 6.12
CA ASN A 154 -2.51 -16.18 6.19
C ASN A 154 -2.66 -17.06 7.43
N LEU A 155 -3.17 -18.28 7.24
CA LEU A 155 -2.90 -19.39 8.15
C LEU A 155 -1.39 -19.54 8.28
N HIS A 156 -0.86 -19.16 9.43
CA HIS A 156 0.51 -19.48 9.78
C HIS A 156 0.52 -20.84 10.47
N PHE A 157 1.05 -21.83 9.78
CA PHE A 157 1.31 -23.11 10.40
C PHE A 157 2.62 -22.98 11.19
N PHE A 158 2.51 -22.91 12.51
CA PHE A 158 3.68 -23.04 13.36
C PHE A 158 4.11 -24.50 13.33
N ARG A 159 5.33 -24.75 12.87
CA ARG A 159 5.98 -26.05 13.00
C ARG A 159 6.63 -26.09 14.38
N PRO A 160 6.15 -26.96 15.31
CA PRO A 160 6.79 -27.10 16.60
C PRO A 160 8.27 -27.44 16.45
N ARG A 161 9.09 -27.04 17.43
CA ARG A 161 10.52 -27.43 17.46
C ARG A 161 10.68 -28.95 17.44
N GLU A 162 9.74 -29.66 18.04
CA GLU A 162 9.64 -31.11 17.99
C GLU A 162 9.08 -31.55 16.62
N GLN A 163 9.93 -32.15 15.78
CA GLN A 163 9.58 -32.54 14.41
C GLN A 163 8.51 -33.64 14.33
N THR A 164 8.24 -34.33 15.45
CA THR A 164 7.23 -35.37 15.59
C THR A 164 5.81 -34.81 15.68
N LEU A 165 5.66 -33.54 16.08
CA LEU A 165 4.36 -32.92 16.26
C LEU A 165 3.83 -32.35 14.93
N PRO A 166 2.54 -32.53 14.63
CA PRO A 166 1.95 -31.94 13.44
C PRO A 166 1.98 -30.41 13.52
N PRO A 167 2.07 -29.70 12.38
CA PRO A 167 1.96 -28.25 12.34
C PRO A 167 0.65 -27.78 12.94
N ARG A 168 0.70 -26.72 13.76
CA ARG A 168 -0.50 -26.15 14.41
C ARG A 168 -0.89 -24.84 13.74
N ALA A 169 -2.18 -24.68 13.47
CA ALA A 169 -2.78 -23.47 12.90
C ALA A 169 -3.42 -22.55 13.96
N PHE A 170 -3.47 -23.01 15.21
CA PHE A 170 -4.10 -22.31 16.32
C PHE A 170 -3.17 -22.28 17.52
N GLU A 171 -3.17 -21.15 18.19
CA GLU A 171 -2.54 -20.96 19.50
C GLU A 171 -3.66 -20.88 20.55
N VAL A 172 -3.56 -21.68 21.59
CA VAL A 172 -4.53 -21.67 22.70
C VAL A 172 -4.04 -20.65 23.71
N GLY A 173 -4.58 -19.43 23.65
CA GLY A 173 -4.31 -18.37 24.62
C GLY A 173 -5.31 -18.40 25.78
N ALA A 174 -5.12 -17.52 26.76
CA ALA A 174 -6.04 -17.37 27.91
C ALA A 174 -7.48 -16.99 27.50
N SER A 175 -7.65 -16.38 26.32
CA SER A 175 -8.95 -16.03 25.72
C SER A 175 -9.52 -17.12 24.78
N GLY A 176 -8.89 -18.29 24.73
CA GLY A 176 -9.27 -19.41 23.88
C GLY A 176 -8.36 -19.60 22.65
N PRO A 177 -8.70 -20.58 21.80
CA PRO A 177 -7.94 -20.86 20.59
C PRO A 177 -8.06 -19.69 19.59
N ARG A 178 -6.93 -19.05 19.29
CA ARG A 178 -6.80 -18.03 18.26
C ARG A 178 -6.09 -18.64 17.06
N ARG A 179 -6.64 -18.42 15.86
CA ARG A 179 -5.96 -18.77 14.60
C ARG A 179 -4.65 -17.99 14.52
N LEU A 180 -3.53 -18.68 14.33
CA LEU A 180 -2.24 -18.04 14.12
C LEU A 180 -2.27 -17.38 12.74
N THR A 181 -2.38 -16.06 12.74
CA THR A 181 -2.28 -15.25 11.54
C THR A 181 -0.91 -14.60 11.54
N ASN A 182 -0.16 -14.72 10.45
CA ASN A 182 1.06 -13.94 10.33
C ASN A 182 0.69 -12.51 9.89
N PRO A 183 0.83 -11.49 10.76
CA PRO A 183 0.31 -10.15 10.50
C PRO A 183 1.25 -9.36 9.57
N PHE A 184 1.70 -9.98 8.47
CA PHE A 184 2.66 -9.34 7.57
C PHE A 184 2.08 -8.20 6.77
N TYR A 185 0.74 -8.08 6.67
CA TYR A 185 0.11 -7.06 5.88
C TYR A 185 -0.81 -6.23 6.78
N SER A 186 -0.56 -4.94 6.80
CA SER A 186 -1.46 -3.93 7.34
C SER A 186 -1.89 -3.03 6.20
N TRP A 187 -3.01 -2.34 6.37
CA TRP A 187 -3.48 -1.41 5.36
C TRP A 187 -4.08 -0.15 6.00
N MET A 188 -4.09 0.93 5.24
CA MET A 188 -4.83 2.15 5.55
C MET A 188 -5.53 2.65 4.29
N ALA A 189 -6.49 3.55 4.44
CA ALA A 189 -7.17 4.17 3.31
C ALA A 189 -6.94 5.69 3.32
N MET A 190 -6.63 6.24 2.16
CA MET A 190 -6.53 7.67 1.92
C MET A 190 -7.67 8.09 0.98
N LEU A 191 -8.34 9.18 1.31
CA LEU A 191 -9.40 9.78 0.50
C LEU A 191 -8.91 11.13 0.01
N SER A 192 -8.61 11.24 -1.28
CA SER A 192 -8.17 12.49 -1.91
C SER A 192 -9.29 13.07 -2.78
N PRO A 193 -9.57 14.39 -2.71
CA PRO A 193 -10.55 15.01 -3.58
C PRO A 193 -10.10 14.90 -5.05
N MET A 194 -11.04 14.65 -5.97
CA MET A 194 -10.71 14.44 -7.39
C MET A 194 -10.26 15.72 -8.11
N GLN A 195 -10.69 16.88 -7.64
CA GLN A 195 -10.29 18.17 -8.19
C GLN A 195 -10.44 19.26 -7.12
N VAL A 196 -9.35 19.95 -6.84
CA VAL A 196 -9.37 21.26 -6.19
C VAL A 196 -9.16 22.26 -7.32
N MET A 197 -9.99 23.31 -7.43
CA MET A 197 -9.71 24.33 -8.44
C MET A 197 -8.35 24.99 -8.13
N PRO A 198 -7.66 25.56 -9.13
CA PRO A 198 -6.35 26.18 -8.93
C PRO A 198 -6.28 27.24 -7.84
N ASN A 199 -7.40 27.91 -7.56
CA ASN A 199 -7.50 28.92 -6.51
C ASN A 199 -7.71 28.31 -5.10
N GLY A 200 -7.60 26.99 -4.94
CA GLY A 200 -7.87 26.31 -3.67
C GLY A 200 -9.35 26.31 -3.25
N THR A 201 -10.24 26.94 -4.03
CA THR A 201 -11.68 26.89 -3.78
C THR A 201 -12.26 25.64 -4.43
N LEU A 202 -13.28 25.08 -3.79
CA LEU A 202 -14.02 23.98 -4.37
C LEU A 202 -14.89 24.55 -5.49
N ALA A 203 -14.86 23.95 -6.67
CA ALA A 203 -15.76 24.39 -7.73
C ALA A 203 -17.20 24.33 -7.19
N PRO A 204 -18.00 25.40 -7.35
CA PRO A 204 -19.39 25.39 -6.90
C PRO A 204 -20.23 24.30 -7.58
N GLU A 205 -19.75 23.73 -8.70
CA GLU A 205 -20.43 22.70 -9.48
C GLU A 205 -19.99 21.26 -9.17
N PHE A 206 -18.88 21.03 -8.45
CA PHE A 206 -18.49 19.67 -8.10
C PHE A 206 -19.25 19.18 -6.87
N LYS A 207 -19.98 18.07 -7.03
CA LYS A 207 -20.47 17.30 -5.90
C LYS A 207 -19.25 16.93 -5.03
N LEU A 208 -19.16 17.57 -3.87
CA LEU A 208 -18.15 17.36 -2.84
C LEU A 208 -18.06 15.91 -2.34
N ASP A 209 -18.85 15.01 -2.91
CA ASP A 209 -18.98 13.64 -2.47
C ASP A 209 -18.05 12.67 -3.22
N THR A 210 -17.40 13.08 -4.32
CA THR A 210 -16.56 12.16 -5.10
C THR A 210 -15.08 12.28 -4.73
N TYR A 211 -14.52 11.19 -4.21
CA TYR A 211 -13.13 11.09 -3.78
C TYR A 211 -12.41 9.96 -4.52
N LEU A 212 -11.12 10.14 -4.77
CA LEU A 212 -10.21 9.04 -5.09
C LEU A 212 -9.83 8.36 -3.78
N MET A 213 -10.30 7.14 -3.58
CA MET A 213 -9.86 6.31 -2.46
C MET A 213 -8.65 5.49 -2.87
N SER A 214 -7.53 5.71 -2.19
CA SER A 214 -6.31 4.92 -2.32
C SER A 214 -6.16 4.03 -1.09
N VAL A 215 -6.26 2.72 -1.26
CA VAL A 215 -5.95 1.73 -0.21
C VAL A 215 -4.48 1.40 -0.28
N ILE A 216 -3.75 1.73 0.77
CA ILE A 216 -2.30 1.52 0.90
C ILE A 216 -2.06 0.26 1.71
N VAL A 217 -1.32 -0.68 1.14
CA VAL A 217 -0.97 -1.95 1.78
C VAL A 217 0.51 -1.94 2.12
N PHE A 218 0.79 -2.14 3.40
CA PHE A 218 2.14 -2.24 3.95
C PHE A 218 2.54 -3.70 4.13
N TYR A 219 3.84 -3.98 4.05
CA TYR A 219 4.41 -5.29 4.33
C TYR A 219 5.43 -5.21 5.48
N ARG A 220 5.18 -5.98 6.54
CA ARG A 220 5.98 -6.03 7.78
C ARG A 220 6.08 -4.68 8.50
N ASP A 221 4.97 -3.95 8.54
CA ASP A 221 4.83 -2.72 9.31
C ASP A 221 3.73 -2.95 10.35
N LEU A 222 4.16 -3.30 11.56
CA LEU A 222 3.26 -3.60 12.67
C LEU A 222 3.17 -2.40 13.61
N PRO A 223 1.99 -2.15 14.21
CA PRO A 223 1.85 -1.10 15.21
C PRO A 223 2.83 -1.35 16.37
N GLY A 224 3.63 -0.33 16.71
CA GLY A 224 4.60 -0.38 17.80
C GLY A 224 6.04 -0.75 17.40
N GLU A 225 6.27 -1.22 16.18
CA GLU A 225 7.63 -1.16 15.59
C GLU A 225 7.87 0.28 15.12
N GLU A 226 9.11 0.80 15.24
CA GLU A 226 9.40 2.09 14.63
C GLU A 226 9.12 1.99 13.13
N PRO A 227 8.15 2.75 12.62
CA PRO A 227 7.74 2.62 11.23
C PRO A 227 8.92 2.88 10.33
N ARG A 228 8.99 2.06 9.29
CA ARG A 228 10.14 2.04 8.41
C ARG A 228 10.21 3.37 7.66
N ARG A 229 11.16 4.19 8.10
CA ARG A 229 11.72 5.41 7.49
C ARG A 229 10.88 5.95 6.33
N SER A 230 10.09 6.98 6.59
CA SER A 230 9.62 7.87 5.54
C SER A 230 10.64 8.98 5.30
N ILE A 231 10.91 9.31 4.05
CA ILE A 231 11.82 10.40 3.71
C ILE A 231 11.07 11.44 2.89
N LYS A 232 11.03 12.65 3.43
CA LYS A 232 10.48 13.84 2.76
C LYS A 232 11.55 14.44 1.85
N MET A 233 11.22 14.63 0.58
CA MET A 233 12.11 15.17 -0.45
C MET A 233 11.42 16.35 -1.13
N SER A 234 12.21 17.31 -1.61
CA SER A 234 11.69 18.33 -2.52
C SER A 234 11.53 17.72 -3.90
N ALA A 235 10.43 17.99 -4.58
CA ALA A 235 10.20 17.54 -5.96
C ALA A 235 10.07 18.77 -6.86
N ASP A 236 10.92 18.85 -7.88
CA ASP A 236 10.81 19.84 -8.94
C ASP A 236 10.27 19.14 -10.20
N SER A 237 9.09 19.55 -10.68
CA SER A 237 8.50 19.02 -11.90
C SER A 237 9.32 19.43 -13.12
N LEU A 238 9.67 18.48 -13.97
CA LEU A 238 10.34 18.69 -15.26
C LEU A 238 9.36 18.62 -16.44
N GLY A 239 8.08 18.31 -16.18
CA GLY A 239 7.05 18.02 -17.17
C GLY A 239 6.89 16.52 -17.43
N GLY A 240 5.75 16.10 -17.99
CA GLY A 240 5.55 14.72 -18.47
C GLY A 240 5.75 13.61 -17.41
N ASN A 241 5.29 13.83 -16.17
CA ASN A 241 5.51 12.97 -15.00
C ASN A 241 6.98 12.76 -14.60
N GLU A 242 7.90 13.58 -15.10
CA GLU A 242 9.29 13.57 -14.66
C GLU A 242 9.51 14.58 -13.55
N PHE A 243 10.25 14.15 -12.53
CA PHE A 243 10.54 14.94 -11.35
C PHE A 243 12.00 14.84 -10.98
N ARG A 244 12.60 15.96 -10.59
CA ARG A 244 13.85 15.97 -9.86
C ARG A 244 13.54 15.92 -8.37
N LEU A 245 13.90 14.82 -7.72
CA LEU A 245 13.82 14.65 -6.28
C LEU A 245 15.14 15.07 -5.64
N THR A 246 15.09 16.06 -4.76
CA THR A 246 16.23 16.51 -3.96
C THR A 246 16.08 16.02 -2.53
N MET A 247 17.02 15.19 -2.08
CA MET A 247 17.05 14.70 -0.70
C MET A 247 17.45 15.81 0.26
N PRO A 248 16.88 15.85 1.48
CA PRO A 248 17.26 16.83 2.48
C PRO A 248 18.72 16.58 2.92
N GLN A 249 19.41 17.66 3.27
CA GLN A 249 20.77 17.57 3.79
C GLN A 249 20.78 16.74 5.08
N GLY A 250 21.62 15.70 5.15
CA GLY A 250 21.66 14.77 6.28
C GLY A 250 20.68 13.60 6.19
N ALA A 251 19.98 13.42 5.06
CA ALA A 251 19.28 12.16 4.79
C ALA A 251 20.26 10.98 4.93
N PRO A 252 19.83 9.85 5.51
CA PRO A 252 20.71 8.70 5.69
C PRO A 252 21.16 8.17 4.31
N GLU A 253 22.40 7.68 4.18
CA GLU A 253 22.93 7.23 2.88
C GLU A 253 22.10 6.11 2.22
N ASP A 254 21.39 5.32 3.04
CA ASP A 254 20.46 4.31 2.53
C ASP A 254 19.14 4.89 1.99
N ALA A 255 18.85 6.18 2.18
CA ALA A 255 17.75 6.90 1.55
C ALA A 255 17.74 6.71 0.04
N LYS A 256 18.94 6.77 -0.57
CA LYS A 256 19.16 6.54 -2.00
C LYS A 256 18.71 5.14 -2.43
N LYS A 257 18.77 4.15 -1.53
CA LYS A 257 18.33 2.77 -1.80
C LYS A 257 16.80 2.64 -1.83
N PHE A 258 16.04 3.60 -1.29
CA PHE A 258 14.57 3.56 -1.31
C PHE A 258 13.99 4.02 -2.65
N LEU A 259 14.69 4.90 -3.38
CA LEU A 259 14.33 5.28 -4.74
C LEU A 259 14.72 4.18 -5.73
N ARG A 260 13.85 3.18 -5.87
CA ARG A 260 13.99 2.12 -6.86
C ARG A 260 12.77 2.08 -7.78
N PRO A 261 12.95 1.68 -9.05
CA PRO A 261 11.83 1.34 -9.92
C PRO A 261 10.82 0.43 -9.21
N ARG A 262 9.54 0.63 -9.54
CA ARG A 262 8.37 -0.11 -9.06
C ARG A 262 7.98 0.12 -7.60
N ARG A 263 8.67 1.00 -6.86
CA ARG A 263 8.27 1.43 -5.52
C ARG A 263 7.19 2.51 -5.59
N TRP A 264 6.51 2.72 -4.47
CA TRP A 264 5.47 3.74 -4.34
C TRP A 264 6.03 4.99 -3.69
N ILE A 265 5.59 6.14 -4.19
CA ILE A 265 5.89 7.45 -3.66
C ILE A 265 4.59 8.24 -3.52
N LEU A 266 4.47 9.00 -2.44
CA LEU A 266 3.37 9.92 -2.22
C LEU A 266 3.82 11.32 -2.61
N LEU A 267 3.12 11.95 -3.54
CA LEU A 267 3.30 13.36 -3.86
C LEU A 267 2.27 14.20 -3.12
N THR A 268 2.70 15.38 -2.68
CA THR A 268 1.86 16.38 -2.03
C THR A 268 2.33 17.79 -2.35
N ASP A 269 1.49 18.79 -2.17
CA ASP A 269 1.82 20.21 -2.29
C ASP A 269 1.26 21.03 -1.12
N GLU A 270 1.35 22.36 -1.20
CA GLU A 270 0.78 23.27 -0.18
C GLU A 270 -0.76 23.26 -0.16
N THR A 271 -1.41 22.87 -1.26
CA THR A 271 -2.89 22.72 -1.29
C THR A 271 -3.35 21.49 -0.51
N ARG A 272 -2.40 20.63 -0.09
CA ARG A 272 -2.62 19.39 0.65
C ARG A 272 -3.38 18.36 -0.20
N LEU A 273 -3.14 18.37 -1.50
CA LEU A 273 -3.55 17.30 -2.39
C LEU A 273 -2.53 16.17 -2.29
N PHE A 274 -2.96 14.97 -1.92
CA PHE A 274 -2.07 13.82 -1.84
C PHE A 274 -2.42 12.83 -2.94
N ARG A 275 -1.41 12.35 -3.66
CA ARG A 275 -1.61 11.29 -4.66
C ARG A 275 -0.43 10.32 -4.66
N TRP A 276 -0.77 9.05 -4.80
CA TRP A 276 0.21 7.98 -4.89
C TRP A 276 0.64 7.75 -6.32
N TYR A 277 1.94 7.56 -6.50
CA TYR A 277 2.56 7.30 -7.78
C TYR A 277 3.47 6.09 -7.67
N ARG A 278 3.61 5.36 -8.78
CA ARG A 278 4.60 4.29 -8.87
C ARG A 278 5.84 4.83 -9.57
N LEU A 279 7.00 4.62 -8.99
CA LEU A 279 8.28 4.96 -9.61
C LEU A 279 8.49 4.09 -10.85
N GLY A 280 8.64 4.71 -12.02
CA GLY A 280 8.95 4.08 -13.29
C GLY A 280 10.46 3.89 -13.43
N THR A 281 11.14 4.95 -13.87
CA THR A 281 12.60 5.01 -13.96
C THR A 281 13.17 5.90 -12.87
N VAL A 282 14.40 5.59 -12.45
CA VAL A 282 15.18 6.42 -11.51
C VAL A 282 16.53 6.61 -12.18
N GLU A 283 16.80 7.82 -12.62
CA GLU A 283 18.04 8.21 -13.28
C GLU A 283 19.06 8.75 -12.27
N GLY A 284 20.33 8.50 -12.59
CA GLY A 284 21.49 8.85 -11.76
C GLY A 284 22.10 7.64 -11.06
N SER A 285 23.42 7.58 -11.07
CA SER A 285 24.20 6.54 -10.39
C SER A 285 24.22 6.75 -8.89
N VAL A 286 24.01 5.70 -8.10
CA VAL A 286 24.16 5.71 -6.63
C VAL A 286 25.55 6.24 -6.21
N ALA A 287 26.56 6.09 -7.07
CA ALA A 287 27.94 6.50 -6.81
C ALA A 287 28.23 7.99 -7.08
N GLU A 288 27.31 8.73 -7.71
CA GLU A 288 27.45 10.19 -7.80
C GLU A 288 26.93 10.80 -6.50
N ASP A 289 27.78 11.54 -5.79
CA ASP A 289 27.49 12.27 -4.53
C ASP A 289 26.41 13.37 -4.65
N ARG A 290 25.65 13.36 -5.74
CA ARG A 290 24.51 14.25 -5.92
C ARG A 290 23.32 13.71 -5.11
N ASN A 291 22.77 14.59 -4.27
CA ASN A 291 21.54 14.35 -3.53
C ASN A 291 20.28 14.46 -4.40
N ASP A 292 20.44 14.71 -5.70
CA ASP A 292 19.37 14.85 -6.67
C ASP A 292 19.23 13.58 -7.51
N ARG A 293 17.99 13.14 -7.71
CA ARG A 293 17.63 12.04 -8.60
C ARG A 293 16.52 12.49 -9.53
N VAL A 294 16.65 12.21 -10.81
CA VAL A 294 15.53 12.38 -11.74
C VAL A 294 14.73 11.08 -11.75
N VAL A 295 13.43 11.18 -11.55
CA VAL A 295 12.52 10.03 -11.53
C VAL A 295 11.39 10.26 -12.52
N SER A 296 10.98 9.19 -13.21
CA SER A 296 9.73 9.18 -13.97
C SER A 296 8.65 8.51 -13.14
N LEU A 297 7.50 9.14 -13.02
CA LEU A 297 6.34 8.62 -12.29
C LEU A 297 5.35 7.97 -13.26
N LEU A 298 4.78 6.85 -12.84
CA LEU A 298 3.69 6.19 -13.55
C LEU A 298 2.38 6.64 -12.92
N GLY A 299 1.54 7.29 -13.72
CA GLY A 299 0.24 7.80 -13.28
C GLY A 299 -0.24 8.96 -14.15
N PRO A 300 -1.33 9.63 -13.75
CA PRO A 300 -1.77 10.87 -14.38
C PRO A 300 -0.82 12.02 -14.04
N ASP A 301 -0.66 12.95 -14.99
CA ASP A 301 0.16 14.15 -14.83
C ASP A 301 -0.16 14.89 -13.53
N TRP A 302 0.89 15.25 -12.80
CA TRP A 302 0.77 16.15 -11.66
C TRP A 302 0.57 17.57 -12.17
N ASP A 303 -0.55 18.18 -11.82
CA ASP A 303 -0.86 19.56 -12.22
C ASP A 303 -0.09 20.56 -11.34
N SER A 304 1.20 20.74 -11.65
CA SER A 304 2.09 21.67 -10.92
C SER A 304 1.73 23.14 -11.12
N GLN A 305 0.92 23.49 -12.12
CA GLN A 305 0.62 24.89 -12.43
C GLN A 305 -0.41 25.49 -11.48
N SER A 306 -1.23 24.64 -10.87
CA SER A 306 -2.37 25.07 -10.06
C SER A 306 -1.97 25.67 -8.71
N SER A 307 -0.91 25.19 -8.06
CA SER A 307 -0.61 25.58 -6.68
C SER A 307 0.49 26.62 -6.52
N GLY A 308 1.32 26.88 -7.54
CA GLY A 308 2.50 27.76 -7.45
C GLY A 308 3.57 27.30 -6.44
N SER A 309 3.30 26.21 -5.72
CA SER A 309 4.15 25.63 -4.69
C SER A 309 4.95 24.46 -5.23
N LYS A 310 6.15 24.25 -4.68
CA LYS A 310 6.97 23.08 -5.04
C LYS A 310 6.35 21.82 -4.43
N PRO A 311 6.07 20.77 -5.23
CA PRO A 311 5.60 19.53 -4.66
C PRO A 311 6.67 18.91 -3.75
N GLN A 312 6.20 18.16 -2.78
CA GLN A 312 6.98 17.37 -1.86
C GLN A 312 6.71 15.90 -2.15
N ALA A 313 7.76 15.10 -2.04
CA ALA A 313 7.70 13.65 -2.27
C ALA A 313 8.01 12.92 -0.98
N ILE A 314 7.22 11.90 -0.67
CA ILE A 314 7.43 11.05 0.51
C ILE A 314 7.49 9.60 0.08
N VAL A 315 8.62 8.97 0.37
CA VAL A 315 8.86 7.57 0.05
C VAL A 315 8.61 6.73 1.29
N PHE A 316 7.87 5.64 1.12
CA PHE A 316 7.60 4.66 2.18
C PHE A 316 8.21 3.32 1.80
N GLU A 317 9.11 2.80 2.64
CA GLU A 317 9.78 1.52 2.36
C GLU A 317 8.83 0.33 2.41
N SER A 318 7.88 0.36 3.35
CA SER A 318 6.96 -0.73 3.67
C SER A 318 5.79 -0.85 2.70
N VAL A 319 5.51 0.17 1.88
CA VAL A 319 4.38 0.15 0.93
C VAL A 319 4.69 -0.80 -0.22
N VAL A 320 3.88 -1.85 -0.33
CA VAL A 320 4.01 -2.89 -1.38
C VAL A 320 2.95 -2.76 -2.47
N ALA A 321 1.79 -2.20 -2.14
CA ALA A 321 0.71 -1.95 -3.10
C ALA A 321 -0.09 -0.71 -2.70
N VAL A 322 -0.53 0.03 -3.72
CA VAL A 322 -1.59 1.02 -3.60
C VAL A 322 -2.64 0.66 -4.64
N ILE A 323 -3.88 0.53 -4.21
CA ILE A 323 -5.02 0.24 -5.08
C ILE A 323 -5.95 1.43 -5.01
N GLU A 324 -6.33 1.99 -6.15
CA GLU A 324 -7.11 3.21 -6.21
C GLU A 324 -8.49 2.96 -6.83
N LYS A 325 -9.50 3.65 -6.32
CA LYS A 325 -10.85 3.61 -6.87
C LYS A 325 -11.58 4.92 -6.57
N MET A 326 -12.31 5.41 -7.55
CA MET A 326 -13.26 6.50 -7.35
C MET A 326 -14.43 6.01 -6.49
N VAL A 327 -14.71 6.73 -5.41
CA VAL A 327 -15.81 6.46 -4.49
C VAL A 327 -16.65 7.71 -4.28
N GLN A 328 -17.93 7.49 -4.00
CA GLN A 328 -18.81 8.53 -3.48
C GLN A 328 -18.97 8.33 -1.98
N LEU A 329 -18.91 9.42 -1.22
CA LEU A 329 -19.17 9.41 0.22
C LEU A 329 -20.63 8.99 0.48
N GLU A 330 -20.81 8.16 1.51
CA GLU A 330 -22.12 7.68 1.94
C GLU A 330 -22.81 8.76 2.77
N GLY A 331 -24.10 9.01 2.57
CA GLY A 331 -24.86 9.99 3.38
C GLY A 331 -25.54 11.12 2.60
N GLN A 332 -25.21 11.33 1.33
CA GLN A 332 -25.94 12.24 0.43
C GLN A 332 -26.88 11.53 -0.55
N THR A 333 -27.14 10.24 -0.34
CA THR A 333 -28.14 9.55 -1.16
C THR A 333 -29.51 10.12 -0.83
N MET A 334 -30.23 10.55 -1.86
CA MET A 334 -31.59 11.14 -1.86
C MET A 334 -32.65 10.32 -1.08
N TRP A 335 -32.30 9.11 -0.64
CA TRP A 335 -33.13 8.16 0.10
C TRP A 335 -32.84 8.11 1.61
N ALA A 336 -31.88 8.91 2.11
CA ALA A 336 -31.67 9.01 3.55
C ALA A 336 -32.91 9.63 4.21
N PRO A 337 -33.58 8.93 5.14
CA PRO A 337 -34.81 9.39 5.79
C PRO A 337 -34.48 10.59 6.68
N GLY A 338 -34.60 11.79 6.13
CA GLY A 338 -34.17 13.02 6.80
C GLY A 338 -33.94 14.19 5.84
N ALA A 339 -33.71 13.93 4.55
CA ALA A 339 -33.88 14.92 3.50
C ALA A 339 -35.38 15.21 3.31
N SER A 340 -35.99 15.83 4.33
CA SER A 340 -37.31 16.42 4.18
C SER A 340 -37.17 17.43 3.04
N PRO A 341 -37.88 17.27 1.90
CA PRO A 341 -37.90 18.29 0.89
C PRO A 341 -38.44 19.52 1.60
N THR A 342 -37.57 20.51 1.81
CA THR A 342 -37.95 21.78 2.41
C THR A 342 -39.11 22.28 1.58
N ALA A 343 -40.29 22.18 2.18
CA ALA A 343 -41.55 22.53 1.57
C ALA A 343 -41.38 23.93 1.00
N GLY A 344 -41.52 24.05 -0.32
CA GLY A 344 -41.49 25.32 -1.00
C GLY A 344 -42.47 26.25 -0.30
N LYS A 345 -41.94 27.24 0.42
CA LYS A 345 -42.73 28.42 0.79
C LYS A 345 -43.04 29.13 -0.51
N LYS A 346 -44.27 28.90 -1.00
CA LYS A 346 -44.95 29.85 -1.88
C LYS A 346 -45.22 31.14 -1.14
#